data_AF-A0A673L0B4-F1
#
_entry.id   AF-A0A673L0B4-F1
#
_cell.length_a   1.000
_cell.length_b   1.000
_cell.length_c   1.000
_cell.angle_alpha   90.00
_cell.angle_beta   90.00
_cell.angle_gamma   90.00
#
_symmetry.space_group_name_H-M   'P 1'
#
loop_
_entity.id
_entity.type
_entity.pdbx_description
1 polymer ?
#
loop_
_entity_poly.entity_id
_entity_poly.type
_entity_poly.pdbx_seq_one_letter_code
_entity_poly.pdbx_strand_id
1 'polypeptide(L)'
;MDPQLERKVETIRNLVDSYMAIVNKCIRDLMPKSIMHLMINNVKEFINAELLAQLYSAGDQNALMDESQEQVQRREEVLRTHHALKEALAITGDISTTTISTPLPPPVDNSWLSAGAGSRRSPPPSPTAPRRMSAGQRPAGRGAPAPPSRPGPLGPLNNSADSPQVPSRPNRAPPSIPR
;
A
#
# COMPACT_ATOMS: atom_id res chain seq x y z
N MET A 1 -40.21 -44.73 46.33
CA MET A 1 -40.70 -44.10 45.09
C MET A 1 -41.23 -45.20 44.18
N ASP A 2 -42.29 -44.94 43.40
CA ASP A 2 -42.89 -45.92 42.48
C ASP A 2 -42.01 -46.13 41.24
N PRO A 3 -41.45 -47.33 40.99
CA PRO A 3 -40.58 -47.62 39.85
C PRO A 3 -41.22 -47.38 38.47
N GLN A 4 -42.57 -47.46 38.39
CA GLN A 4 -43.26 -47.18 37.14
C GLN A 4 -43.26 -45.69 36.78
N LEU A 5 -43.36 -44.83 37.79
CA LEU A 5 -43.31 -43.39 37.60
C LEU A 5 -41.92 -42.95 37.13
N GLU A 6 -40.86 -43.51 37.69
CA GLU A 6 -39.47 -43.20 37.29
C GLU A 6 -39.22 -43.50 35.81
N ARG A 7 -39.68 -44.67 35.31
CA ARG A 7 -39.54 -45.04 33.89
C ARG A 7 -40.34 -44.11 32.97
N LYS A 8 -41.55 -43.71 33.37
CA LYS A 8 -42.37 -42.77 32.59
C LYS A 8 -41.73 -41.38 32.53
N VAL A 9 -41.22 -40.89 33.65
CA VAL A 9 -40.51 -39.60 33.71
C VAL A 9 -39.28 -39.63 32.80
N GLU A 10 -38.50 -40.71 32.81
CA GLU A 10 -37.32 -40.83 31.95
C GLU A 10 -37.68 -40.88 30.47
N THR A 11 -38.79 -41.54 30.12
CA THR A 11 -39.30 -41.54 28.74
C THR A 11 -39.67 -40.12 28.30
N ILE A 12 -40.35 -39.36 29.17
CA ILE A 12 -40.73 -37.97 28.88
C ILE A 12 -39.49 -37.09 28.73
N ARG A 13 -38.46 -37.23 29.57
CA ARG A 13 -37.19 -36.49 29.43
C ARG A 13 -36.56 -36.72 28.07
N ASN A 14 -36.40 -37.98 27.67
CA ASN A 14 -35.81 -38.33 26.37
C ASN A 14 -36.60 -37.74 25.19
N LEU A 15 -37.93 -37.72 25.27
CA LEU A 15 -38.78 -37.09 24.24
C LEU A 15 -38.61 -35.58 24.20
N VAL A 16 -38.56 -34.92 25.36
CA VAL A 16 -38.34 -33.47 25.46
C VAL A 16 -36.96 -33.09 24.94
N ASP A 17 -35.91 -33.85 25.29
CA ASP A 17 -34.55 -33.61 24.84
C ASP A 17 -34.44 -33.75 23.31
N SER A 18 -35.08 -34.80 22.75
CA SER A 18 -35.15 -34.99 21.30
C SER A 18 -35.87 -33.83 20.60
N TYR A 19 -37.02 -33.41 21.14
CA TYR A 19 -37.78 -32.29 20.59
C TYR A 19 -36.98 -30.98 20.64
N MET A 20 -36.37 -30.68 21.79
CA MET A 20 -35.54 -29.48 21.94
C MET A 20 -34.30 -29.52 21.05
N ALA A 21 -33.70 -30.70 20.80
CA ALA A 21 -32.59 -30.83 19.86
C ALA A 21 -33.01 -30.46 18.43
N ILE A 22 -34.20 -30.90 17.99
CA ILE A 22 -34.78 -30.54 16.68
C ILE A 22 -35.05 -29.04 16.62
N VAL A 23 -35.72 -28.48 17.64
CA VAL A 23 -36.03 -27.04 17.71
C VAL A 23 -34.75 -26.21 17.67
N ASN A 24 -33.72 -26.57 18.44
CA ASN A 24 -32.44 -25.87 18.44
C ASN A 24 -31.73 -25.98 17.08
N LYS A 25 -31.86 -27.11 16.38
CA LYS A 25 -31.35 -27.25 15.01
C LYS A 25 -32.09 -26.32 14.05
N CYS A 26 -33.41 -26.23 14.16
CA CYS A 26 -34.22 -25.30 13.37
C CYS A 26 -33.86 -23.85 13.67
N ILE A 27 -33.76 -23.43 14.93
CA ILE A 27 -33.40 -22.05 15.29
C ILE A 27 -32.02 -21.68 14.74
N ARG A 28 -31.02 -22.55 14.89
CA ARG A 28 -29.66 -22.30 14.36
C ARG A 28 -29.61 -22.18 12.84
N ASP A 29 -30.55 -22.79 12.13
CA ASP A 29 -30.63 -22.73 10.67
C ASP A 29 -31.48 -21.54 10.19
N LEU A 30 -32.65 -21.31 10.80
CA LEU A 30 -33.57 -20.25 10.38
C LEU A 30 -33.10 -18.87 10.81
N MET A 31 -32.47 -18.70 11.98
CA MET A 31 -32.06 -17.36 12.45
C MET A 31 -31.08 -16.67 11.50
N PRO A 32 -29.98 -17.31 11.05
CA PRO A 32 -29.10 -16.69 10.07
C PRO A 32 -29.80 -16.42 8.72
N LYS A 33 -30.71 -17.29 8.28
CA LYS A 33 -31.46 -17.11 7.04
C LYS A 33 -32.40 -15.91 7.12
N SER A 34 -33.10 -15.73 8.24
CA SER A 34 -33.97 -14.59 8.49
C SER A 34 -33.18 -13.29 8.55
N ILE A 35 -32.03 -13.26 9.25
CA ILE A 35 -31.16 -12.07 9.29
C ILE A 35 -30.63 -11.74 7.90
N MET A 36 -30.19 -12.75 7.14
CA MET A 36 -29.73 -12.57 5.77
C MET A 36 -30.82 -11.96 4.88
N HIS A 37 -32.02 -12.52 4.91
CA HIS A 37 -33.10 -12.09 4.04
C HIS A 37 -33.66 -10.71 4.43
N LEU A 38 -33.93 -10.49 5.71
CA LEU A 38 -34.62 -9.29 6.18
C LEU A 38 -33.68 -8.10 6.39
N MET A 39 -32.44 -8.34 6.85
CA MET A 39 -31.51 -7.25 7.15
C MET A 39 -30.47 -7.09 6.06
N ILE A 40 -29.70 -8.14 5.77
CA ILE A 40 -28.53 -8.02 4.88
C ILE A 40 -28.96 -7.72 3.45
N ASN A 41 -29.89 -8.51 2.91
CA ASN A 41 -30.35 -8.33 1.54
C ASN A 41 -31.13 -7.01 1.37
N ASN A 42 -31.94 -6.63 2.36
CA ASN A 42 -32.66 -5.37 2.34
C ASN A 42 -31.70 -4.16 2.34
N VAL A 43 -30.72 -4.12 3.25
CA VAL A 43 -29.72 -3.04 3.29
C VAL A 43 -28.88 -3.02 2.01
N LYS A 44 -28.53 -4.19 1.47
CA LYS A 44 -27.84 -4.29 0.18
C LYS A 44 -28.69 -3.67 -0.94
N GLU A 45 -29.98 -3.95 -1.00
CA GLU A 45 -30.88 -3.37 -2.00
C GLU A 45 -31.03 -1.86 -1.83
N PHE A 46 -31.21 -1.40 -0.59
CA PHE A 46 -31.24 0.02 -0.24
C PHE A 46 -30.00 0.78 -0.73
N ILE A 47 -28.80 0.25 -0.47
CA ILE A 47 -27.54 0.87 -0.90
C ILE A 47 -27.47 0.97 -2.43
N ASN A 48 -27.95 -0.05 -3.15
CA ASN A 48 -27.83 -0.10 -4.61
C ASN A 48 -28.92 0.71 -5.34
N ALA A 49 -30.13 0.78 -4.79
CA ALA A 49 -31.30 1.33 -5.49
C ALA A 49 -31.77 2.68 -4.92
N GLU A 50 -31.68 2.90 -3.61
CA GLU A 50 -32.33 4.03 -2.94
C GLU A 50 -31.36 5.08 -2.40
N LEU A 51 -30.21 4.65 -1.87
CA LEU A 51 -29.26 5.52 -1.17
C LEU A 51 -28.87 6.76 -2.00
N LEU A 52 -28.58 6.57 -3.29
CA LEU A 52 -28.19 7.68 -4.16
C LEU A 52 -29.31 8.71 -4.31
N ALA A 53 -30.54 8.25 -4.52
CA ALA A 53 -31.70 9.14 -4.63
C ALA A 53 -31.93 9.92 -3.32
N GLN A 54 -31.73 9.28 -2.17
CA GLN A 54 -31.84 9.96 -0.87
C GLN A 54 -30.77 11.02 -0.66
N LEU A 55 -29.52 10.74 -1.06
CA LEU A 55 -28.43 11.73 -0.97
C LEU A 55 -28.68 12.93 -1.88
N TYR A 56 -29.22 12.73 -3.08
CA TYR A 56 -29.62 13.85 -3.96
C TYR A 56 -30.84 14.62 -3.42
N SER A 57 -31.74 13.96 -2.69
CA SER A 57 -32.88 14.62 -2.04
C SER A 57 -32.50 15.44 -0.80
N ALA A 58 -31.30 15.28 -0.25
CA ALA A 58 -30.86 15.92 1.01
C ALA A 58 -30.66 17.45 0.92
N GLY A 59 -30.89 18.05 -0.25
CA GLY A 59 -31.04 19.50 -0.44
C GLY A 59 -29.72 20.27 -0.54
N ASP A 60 -28.74 20.00 0.32
CA ASP A 60 -27.43 20.66 0.29
C ASP A 60 -26.33 19.72 -0.21
N GLN A 61 -26.27 19.57 -1.54
CA GLN A 61 -25.24 18.77 -2.20
C GLN A 61 -23.85 19.38 -2.06
N ASN A 62 -23.74 20.71 -1.97
CA ASN A 62 -22.44 21.40 -1.91
C ASN A 62 -21.74 21.14 -0.57
N ALA A 63 -22.48 21.24 0.54
CA ALA A 63 -21.92 20.88 1.84
C ALA A 63 -21.60 19.38 1.94
N LEU A 64 -22.41 18.52 1.33
CA LEU A 64 -22.17 17.07 1.31
C LEU A 64 -20.91 16.69 0.51
N MET A 65 -20.62 17.43 -0.56
CA MET A 65 -19.48 17.21 -1.44
C MET A 65 -18.26 18.07 -1.07
N ASP A 66 -18.27 18.71 0.09
CA ASP A 66 -17.18 19.60 0.50
C ASP A 66 -15.87 18.83 0.70
N GLU A 67 -14.77 19.42 0.25
CA GLU A 67 -13.45 18.81 0.34
C GLU A 67 -12.82 19.04 1.71
N SER A 68 -12.13 18.03 2.24
CA SER A 68 -11.43 18.20 3.50
C SER A 68 -10.24 19.17 3.34
N GLN A 69 -9.93 19.94 4.37
CA GLN A 69 -8.82 20.91 4.34
C GLN A 69 -7.47 20.25 4.03
N GLU A 70 -7.25 19.02 4.48
CA GLU A 70 -6.04 18.26 4.12
C GLU A 70 -5.97 17.95 2.63
N GLN A 71 -7.12 17.62 2.01
CA GLN A 71 -7.19 17.32 0.58
C GLN A 71 -6.95 18.59 -0.26
N VAL A 72 -7.48 19.74 0.18
CA VAL A 72 -7.18 21.05 -0.42
C VAL A 72 -5.68 21.32 -0.41
N GLN A 73 -5.05 21.20 0.77
CA GLN A 73 -3.61 21.44 0.92
C GLN A 73 -2.76 20.50 0.07
N ARG A 74 -3.12 19.21 0.03
CA ARG A 74 -2.42 18.22 -0.80
C ARG A 74 -2.54 18.55 -2.29
N ARG A 75 -3.73 18.94 -2.75
CA ARG A 75 -3.95 19.37 -4.13
C ARG A 75 -3.11 20.61 -4.46
N GLU A 76 -3.07 21.59 -3.57
CA GLU A 76 -2.24 22.80 -3.75
C GLU A 76 -0.74 22.47 -3.79
N GLU A 77 -0.27 21.57 -2.93
CA GLU A 77 1.13 21.13 -2.92
C GLU A 77 1.51 20.43 -4.23
N VAL A 78 0.66 19.53 -4.73
CA VAL A 78 0.86 18.86 -6.02
C VAL A 78 0.88 19.86 -7.17
N LEU A 79 -0.02 20.84 -7.17
CA LEU A 79 -0.03 21.90 -8.19
C LEU A 79 1.24 22.76 -8.13
N ARG A 80 1.69 23.11 -6.92
CA ARG A 80 2.91 23.90 -6.70
C ARG A 80 4.15 23.16 -7.17
N THR A 81 4.29 21.89 -6.80
CA THR A 81 5.42 21.05 -7.26
C THR A 81 5.38 20.82 -8.76
N HIS A 82 4.20 20.56 -9.33
CA HIS A 82 4.05 20.44 -10.79
C HIS A 82 4.47 21.72 -11.52
N HIS A 83 4.11 22.89 -11.02
CA HIS A 83 4.54 24.16 -11.60
C HIS A 83 6.06 24.32 -11.53
N ALA A 84 6.66 24.08 -10.36
CA ALA A 84 8.11 24.16 -10.18
C ALA A 84 8.87 23.18 -11.11
N LEU A 85 8.34 21.98 -11.31
CA LEU A 85 8.94 20.99 -12.21
C LEU A 85 8.87 21.43 -13.68
N LYS A 86 7.77 22.08 -14.10
CA LYS A 86 7.66 22.66 -15.45
C LYS A 86 8.67 23.77 -15.66
N GLU A 87 8.85 24.65 -14.69
CA GLU A 87 9.86 25.71 -14.76
C GLU A 87 11.28 25.13 -14.82
N ALA A 88 11.59 24.13 -13.99
CA ALA A 88 12.89 23.47 -14.00
C ALA A 88 13.21 22.81 -15.36
N LEU A 89 12.21 22.20 -16.00
CA LEU A 89 12.33 21.64 -17.34
C LEU A 89 12.57 22.72 -18.40
N ALA A 90 11.87 23.86 -18.31
CA ALA A 90 12.10 25.00 -19.21
C ALA A 90 13.53 25.53 -19.10
N ILE A 91 14.02 25.76 -17.86
CA ILE A 91 15.40 26.20 -17.61
C ILE A 91 16.42 25.19 -18.18
N THR A 92 16.17 23.88 -18.01
CA THR A 92 17.06 22.85 -18.57
C THR A 92 17.09 22.90 -20.10
N GLY A 93 15.94 23.11 -20.73
CA GLY A 93 15.84 23.31 -22.18
C GLY A 93 16.58 24.56 -22.66
N ASP A 94 16.48 25.66 -21.92
CA ASP A 94 17.19 26.90 -22.22
C ASP A 94 18.72 26.72 -22.12
N ILE A 95 19.21 26.05 -21.08
CA ILE A 95 20.64 25.74 -20.92
C ILE A 95 21.13 24.88 -22.10
N SER A 96 20.39 23.84 -22.45
CA SER A 96 20.76 22.92 -23.53
C SER A 96 20.87 23.60 -24.91
N THR A 97 20.15 24.68 -25.14
CA THR A 97 20.10 25.38 -26.44
C THR A 97 20.88 26.69 -26.47
N THR A 98 21.12 27.31 -25.32
CA THR A 98 21.75 28.65 -25.21
C THR A 98 23.21 28.59 -24.78
N THR A 99 23.69 27.48 -24.22
CA THR A 99 25.09 27.35 -23.79
C THR A 99 25.94 26.52 -24.76
N ILE A 100 27.19 26.94 -24.99
CA ILE A 100 28.17 26.23 -25.81
C ILE A 100 29.09 25.44 -24.88
N SER A 101 29.18 24.12 -25.08
CA SER A 101 30.18 23.29 -24.41
C SER A 101 31.56 23.59 -24.97
N THR A 102 32.48 24.05 -24.12
CA THR A 102 33.90 24.12 -24.47
C THR A 102 34.47 22.69 -24.57
N PRO A 103 35.14 22.32 -25.68
CA PRO A 103 35.77 21.02 -25.78
C PRO A 103 36.88 20.91 -24.72
N LEU A 104 37.05 19.70 -24.16
CA LEU A 104 38.13 19.44 -23.21
C LEU A 104 39.48 19.79 -23.87
N PRO A 105 40.38 20.51 -23.17
CA PRO A 105 41.71 20.78 -23.69
C PRO A 105 42.45 19.45 -23.90
N PRO A 106 43.35 19.37 -24.91
CA PRO A 106 44.11 18.15 -25.17
C PRO A 106 44.91 17.75 -23.93
N PRO A 107 45.04 16.44 -23.64
CA PRO A 107 45.83 15.95 -22.51
C PRO A 107 47.29 16.42 -22.67
N VAL A 108 47.84 16.99 -21.58
CA VAL A 108 49.21 17.51 -21.56
C VAL A 108 50.17 16.37 -21.26
N ASP A 109 51.14 16.14 -22.15
CA ASP A 109 52.21 15.16 -21.95
C ASP A 109 53.22 15.65 -20.90
N ASN A 110 53.20 15.00 -19.72
CA ASN A 110 54.07 15.32 -18.58
C ASN A 110 55.47 14.68 -18.66
N SER A 111 55.89 14.21 -19.85
CA SER A 111 57.14 13.46 -20.06
C SER A 111 58.42 14.24 -19.69
N TRP A 112 58.36 15.57 -19.62
CA TRP A 112 59.49 16.43 -19.23
C TRP A 112 59.80 16.41 -17.73
N LEU A 113 58.84 16.05 -16.87
CA LEU A 113 59.02 15.99 -15.42
C LEU A 113 59.88 14.79 -14.97
N SER A 114 60.11 13.80 -15.85
CA SER A 114 60.85 12.58 -15.53
C SER A 114 62.32 12.59 -15.96
N ALA A 115 62.76 13.56 -16.77
CA ALA A 115 64.11 13.57 -17.36
C ALA A 115 65.20 14.22 -16.47
N GLY A 116 64.86 14.68 -15.26
CA GLY A 116 65.78 15.39 -14.36
C GLY A 116 66.17 14.67 -13.07
N ALA A 117 65.62 13.49 -12.76
CA ALA A 117 65.84 12.81 -11.48
C ALA A 117 66.66 11.51 -11.64
N GLY A 118 67.88 11.65 -12.17
CA GLY A 118 68.93 10.68 -11.91
C GLY A 118 69.29 10.73 -10.42
N SER A 119 68.93 9.68 -9.69
CA SER A 119 69.40 9.35 -8.33
C SER A 119 69.23 10.44 -7.26
N ARG A 120 68.24 10.28 -6.37
CA ARG A 120 68.40 10.42 -4.89
C ARG A 120 67.09 10.21 -4.12
N ARG A 121 67.13 9.14 -3.31
CA ARG A 121 66.68 9.07 -1.90
C ARG A 121 65.18 9.18 -1.60
N SER A 122 64.58 8.01 -1.35
CA SER A 122 63.41 7.86 -0.48
C SER A 122 63.68 8.45 0.91
N PRO A 123 62.78 9.28 1.48
CA PRO A 123 62.92 9.77 2.85
C PRO A 123 62.58 8.66 3.87
N PRO A 124 63.28 8.60 5.03
CA PRO A 124 63.03 7.58 6.05
C PRO A 124 61.75 7.86 6.86
N PRO A 125 61.07 6.83 7.39
CA PRO A 125 59.89 7.01 8.25
C PRO A 125 60.31 7.41 9.68
N SER A 126 59.74 8.51 10.21
CA SER A 126 59.95 8.94 11.61
C SER A 126 59.08 8.17 12.62
N PRO A 127 59.55 8.00 13.87
CA PRO A 127 58.91 7.16 14.89
C PRO A 127 58.03 8.00 15.84
N THR A 128 56.71 7.91 15.71
CA THR A 128 55.77 8.24 16.80
C THR A 128 54.44 7.54 16.53
N ALA A 129 54.07 6.61 17.43
CA ALA A 129 53.04 5.59 17.28
C ALA A 129 51.61 6.13 17.64
N PRO A 130 50.49 5.36 17.48
CA PRO A 130 50.25 4.16 18.29
C PRO A 130 49.58 2.95 17.59
N ARG A 131 50.21 1.79 17.80
CA ARG A 131 49.61 0.52 18.26
C ARG A 131 48.18 0.19 17.79
N ARG A 132 48.12 -0.60 16.71
CA ARG A 132 46.97 -1.45 16.35
C ARG A 132 46.74 -2.48 17.46
N MET A 133 45.74 -2.23 18.29
CA MET A 133 45.31 -3.17 19.32
C MET A 133 44.50 -4.30 18.70
N SER A 134 44.91 -5.50 19.10
CA SER A 134 44.37 -6.82 18.78
C SER A 134 42.87 -6.92 18.97
N ALA A 135 42.26 -7.76 18.15
CA ALA A 135 40.94 -8.34 18.36
C ALA A 135 40.81 -8.82 19.82
N GLY A 136 39.85 -8.21 20.53
CA GLY A 136 39.45 -8.56 21.88
C GLY A 136 37.94 -8.76 21.90
N GLN A 137 37.54 -9.91 22.43
CA GLN A 137 36.18 -10.44 22.53
C GLN A 137 35.20 -9.43 23.15
N ARG A 138 34.00 -9.28 22.55
CA ARG A 138 32.87 -8.62 23.22
C ARG A 138 32.18 -9.63 24.16
N PRO A 139 31.84 -9.24 25.40
CA PRO A 139 31.07 -10.08 26.30
C PRO A 139 29.61 -10.14 25.87
N ALA A 140 28.99 -11.31 26.08
CA ALA A 140 27.60 -11.61 25.75
C ALA A 140 26.63 -10.71 26.55
N GLY A 141 25.93 -9.82 25.85
CA GLY A 141 24.80 -9.03 26.36
C GLY A 141 23.48 -9.60 25.85
N ARG A 142 22.52 -9.74 26.77
CA ARG A 142 21.16 -10.27 26.61
C ARG A 142 20.47 -9.85 25.29
N GLY A 143 19.81 -10.82 24.66
CA GLY A 143 19.12 -10.66 23.38
C GLY A 143 17.85 -9.79 23.43
N ALA A 144 17.65 -9.04 22.35
CA ALA A 144 16.36 -8.53 21.91
C ALA A 144 15.84 -9.40 20.75
N PRO A 145 14.53 -9.64 20.63
CA PRO A 145 13.99 -10.52 19.60
C PRO A 145 14.08 -9.87 18.19
N ALA A 146 14.22 -10.70 17.17
CA ALA A 146 14.27 -10.28 15.77
C ALA A 146 12.90 -9.77 15.28
N PRO A 147 12.85 -8.73 14.41
CA PRO A 147 11.62 -8.33 13.75
C PRO A 147 11.19 -9.37 12.70
N PRO A 148 9.88 -9.58 12.46
CA PRO A 148 9.39 -10.60 11.54
C PRO A 148 9.71 -10.25 10.08
N SER A 149 10.11 -11.27 9.33
CA SER A 149 10.40 -11.22 7.89
C SER A 149 9.15 -10.80 7.10
N ARG A 150 9.22 -9.66 6.42
CA ARG A 150 8.24 -9.24 5.39
C ARG A 150 8.62 -9.89 4.05
N PRO A 151 7.73 -10.64 3.38
CA PRO A 151 7.98 -11.08 2.01
C PRO A 151 8.06 -9.87 1.07
N GLY A 152 9.12 -9.82 0.26
CA GLY A 152 9.29 -8.82 -0.80
C GLY A 152 8.33 -9.03 -1.98
N PRO A 153 8.29 -8.08 -2.94
CA PRO A 153 7.30 -8.08 -4.02
C PRO A 153 7.57 -9.22 -5.01
N LEU A 154 6.55 -10.02 -5.28
CA LEU A 154 6.58 -11.05 -6.32
C LEU A 154 6.56 -10.39 -7.70
N GLY A 155 7.48 -10.79 -8.57
CA GLY A 155 7.53 -10.41 -9.98
C GLY A 155 6.36 -10.98 -10.80
N PRO A 156 6.26 -10.62 -12.10
CA PRO A 156 5.05 -10.80 -12.88
C PRO A 156 4.73 -12.27 -13.15
N LEU A 157 3.55 -12.71 -12.71
CA LEU A 157 2.97 -14.01 -13.07
C LEU A 157 2.33 -13.92 -14.47
N ASN A 158 2.87 -14.72 -15.37
CA ASN A 158 2.31 -15.03 -16.70
C ASN A 158 0.98 -15.77 -16.53
N ASN A 159 -0.14 -15.12 -16.86
CA ASN A 159 -1.48 -15.69 -16.71
C ASN A 159 -2.06 -16.07 -18.08
N SER A 160 -1.85 -17.32 -18.48
CA SER A 160 -2.60 -17.98 -19.55
C SER A 160 -3.86 -18.59 -18.95
N ALA A 161 -4.94 -17.81 -18.82
CA ALA A 161 -6.28 -18.34 -18.57
C ALA A 161 -7.34 -17.31 -18.98
N ASP A 162 -8.12 -17.72 -19.97
CA ASP A 162 -9.40 -17.24 -20.47
C ASP A 162 -10.11 -16.15 -19.61
N SER A 163 -10.32 -14.97 -20.21
CA SER A 163 -11.15 -13.90 -19.65
C SER A 163 -12.36 -13.68 -20.55
N PRO A 164 -13.59 -13.61 -20.03
CA PRO A 164 -14.78 -13.40 -20.85
C PRO A 164 -14.80 -11.96 -21.41
N GLN A 165 -14.95 -11.86 -22.73
CA GLN A 165 -15.04 -10.60 -23.49
C GLN A 165 -16.19 -9.71 -23.00
N VAL A 166 -15.86 -8.47 -22.64
CA VAL A 166 -16.84 -7.39 -22.39
C VAL A 166 -17.19 -6.74 -23.74
N PRO A 167 -18.48 -6.58 -24.11
CA PRO A 167 -18.86 -5.89 -25.34
C PRO A 167 -18.42 -4.42 -25.39
N SER A 168 -17.87 -4.01 -26.53
CA SER A 168 -17.39 -2.65 -26.82
C SER A 168 -18.50 -1.60 -26.72
N ARG A 169 -18.31 -0.58 -25.87
CA ARG A 169 -19.18 0.61 -25.84
C ARG A 169 -18.81 1.56 -26.98
N PRO A 170 -19.77 2.11 -27.74
CA PRO A 170 -19.47 3.12 -28.75
C PRO A 170 -19.01 4.44 -28.11
N ASN A 171 -17.99 5.02 -28.73
CA ASN A 171 -17.25 6.23 -28.36
C ASN A 171 -18.20 7.43 -28.16
N ARG A 172 -18.39 7.89 -26.90
CA ARG A 172 -19.18 9.08 -26.57
C ARG A 172 -18.23 10.25 -26.34
N ALA A 173 -18.22 11.22 -27.25
CA ALA A 173 -17.44 12.44 -27.14
C ALA A 173 -17.83 13.26 -25.89
N PRO A 174 -16.90 13.98 -25.25
CA PRO A 174 -17.18 14.80 -24.07
C PRO A 174 -18.03 16.03 -24.44
N PRO A 175 -18.93 16.50 -23.55
CA PRO A 175 -19.75 17.67 -23.81
C PRO A 175 -18.92 18.96 -23.67
N SER A 176 -19.18 19.91 -24.57
CA SER A 176 -18.56 21.24 -24.62
C SER A 176 -19.06 22.14 -23.49
N ILE A 177 -18.14 22.83 -22.81
CA ILE A 177 -18.44 23.82 -21.76
C ILE A 177 -18.76 25.18 -22.42
N PRO A 178 -19.90 25.84 -22.14
CA PRO A 178 -20.18 27.18 -22.63
C PRO A 178 -19.34 28.25 -21.92
N ARG A 179 -18.98 29.30 -22.67
CA ARG A 179 -18.26 30.50 -22.20
C ARG A 179 -19.09 31.39 -21.29
#